data_AF-A0A0D2GMI8-F1
#
_entry.id   AF-A0A0D2GMI8-F1
#
_cell.length_a   1.000
_cell.length_b   1.000
_cell.length_c   1.000
_cell.angle_alpha   90.00
_cell.angle_beta   90.00
_cell.angle_gamma   90.00
#
_symmetry.space_group_name_H-M   'P 1'
#
loop_
_entity.id
_entity.type
_entity.pdbx_description
1 polymer ?
#
loop_
_entity_poly.entity_id
_entity_poly.type
_entity_poly.pdbx_seq_one_letter_code
_entity_poly.pdbx_strand_id
1 'polypeptide(L)'
;MVDVTAIPDFDSLSPVGDLPQGCVWGLFDQNGTKDRVGCLNLLTEDVVREACKLARDGVSISLNWPLGAFKIPPFGRIGLAHNVHAFKDTPFNVHAFEDEVSFNTQGSSQWDSLVHFGHQATGLAYNGAAPSQQALLQHSDHRSSMPTLEHWHDRGCLVGRGVLLDYRAWASATGRKYNCFESHTISIQDLVAIAKHQGTRLRTGDILLIRSGYTEDLSAVNGEEQQKLLTTGRAIGVEGTVEAARWMWNHHFSAVAGDMIAFEVLPPLVASENNREGGTRDLVLHQYFLSFMGLHIGELWDLKALGEHCQKVGRYEFLLTSTPLNVPGLVGSPPNAVAIF
;
A
#
# COMPACT_ATOMS: atom_id res chain seq x y z
N MET A 1 -9.38 -21.75 -9.14
CA MET A 1 -9.48 -20.80 -8.01
C MET A 1 -8.60 -21.32 -6.89
N VAL A 2 -7.86 -20.43 -6.24
CA VAL A 2 -6.99 -20.77 -5.09
C VAL A 2 -7.89 -21.21 -3.94
N ASP A 3 -7.60 -22.35 -3.32
CA ASP A 3 -8.26 -22.75 -2.08
C ASP A 3 -7.67 -21.93 -0.93
N VAL A 4 -8.35 -20.83 -0.59
CA VAL A 4 -7.92 -19.92 0.49
C VAL A 4 -7.93 -20.57 1.87
N THR A 5 -8.53 -21.76 2.03
CA THR A 5 -8.52 -22.51 3.29
C THR A 5 -7.29 -23.39 3.46
N ALA A 6 -6.49 -23.56 2.40
CA ALA A 6 -5.32 -24.43 2.36
C ALA A 6 -3.99 -23.65 2.34
N ILE A 7 -4.01 -22.33 2.57
CA ILE A 7 -2.81 -21.50 2.55
C ILE A 7 -2.00 -21.74 3.83
N PRO A 8 -0.72 -22.17 3.75
CA PRO A 8 0.07 -22.43 4.94
C PRO A 8 0.37 -21.15 5.73
N ASP A 9 0.42 -21.27 7.06
CA ASP A 9 1.05 -20.27 7.90
C ASP A 9 2.54 -20.09 7.54
N PHE A 10 3.10 -18.94 7.88
CA PHE A 10 4.44 -18.50 7.50
C PHE A 10 5.52 -19.55 7.79
N ASP A 11 5.52 -20.14 8.98
CA ASP A 11 6.52 -21.13 9.39
C ASP A 11 6.28 -22.53 8.76
N SER A 12 5.12 -22.73 8.13
CA SER A 12 4.75 -23.95 7.39
C SER A 12 4.89 -23.80 5.87
N LEU A 13 5.30 -22.63 5.37
CA LEU A 13 5.58 -22.42 3.95
C LEU A 13 6.77 -23.29 3.51
N SER A 14 6.62 -23.91 2.34
CA SER A 14 7.70 -24.70 1.74
C SER A 14 8.88 -23.79 1.34
N PRO A 15 10.14 -24.20 1.55
CA PRO A 15 11.29 -23.43 1.11
C PRO A 15 11.31 -23.21 -0.40
N VAL A 16 11.73 -22.01 -0.83
CA VAL A 16 11.91 -21.64 -2.24
C VAL A 16 13.40 -21.44 -2.52
N GLY A 17 14.09 -22.52 -2.91
CA GLY A 17 15.54 -22.50 -3.12
C GLY A 17 16.29 -22.01 -1.88
N ASP A 18 17.22 -21.08 -2.06
CA ASP A 18 18.00 -20.46 -0.98
C ASP A 18 17.39 -19.14 -0.46
N LEU A 19 16.14 -18.82 -0.83
CA LEU A 19 15.48 -17.60 -0.38
C LEU A 19 15.05 -17.68 1.10
N PRO A 20 14.93 -16.54 1.80
CA PRO A 20 14.45 -16.53 3.18
C PRO A 20 13.08 -17.20 3.35
N GLN A 21 12.85 -17.78 4.53
CA GLN A 21 11.53 -18.27 4.95
C GLN A 21 10.48 -17.16 4.76
N GLY A 22 9.31 -17.49 4.22
CA GLY A 22 8.27 -16.50 3.91
C GLY A 22 8.16 -16.12 2.43
N CYS A 23 9.07 -16.62 1.58
CA CYS A 23 8.91 -16.56 0.13
C CYS A 23 7.81 -17.54 -0.34
N VAL A 24 6.82 -17.02 -1.08
CA VAL A 24 5.64 -17.80 -1.52
C VAL A 24 5.59 -17.99 -3.03
N TRP A 25 6.72 -17.85 -3.72
CA TRP A 25 6.77 -17.99 -5.17
C TRP A 25 6.28 -19.37 -5.61
N GLY A 26 5.46 -19.41 -6.65
CA GLY A 26 4.79 -20.62 -7.10
C GLY A 26 3.49 -20.96 -6.35
N LEU A 27 3.21 -20.36 -5.18
CA LEU A 27 2.01 -20.69 -4.40
C LEU A 27 0.70 -20.38 -5.14
N PHE A 28 0.68 -19.25 -5.86
CA PHE A 28 -0.49 -18.79 -6.60
C PHE A 28 -0.44 -19.13 -8.11
N ASP A 29 0.60 -19.83 -8.57
CA ASP A 29 0.75 -20.22 -9.97
C ASP A 29 -0.40 -21.15 -10.39
N GLN A 30 -0.87 -21.01 -11.63
CA GLN A 30 -1.97 -21.82 -12.16
C GLN A 30 -1.60 -22.39 -13.52
N ASN A 31 -1.75 -23.71 -13.67
CA ASN A 31 -1.55 -24.43 -14.94
C ASN A 31 -0.19 -24.12 -15.61
N GLY A 32 0.88 -24.01 -14.80
CA GLY A 32 2.22 -23.67 -15.29
C GLY A 32 2.42 -22.21 -15.66
N THR A 33 1.43 -21.34 -15.43
CA THR A 33 1.54 -19.90 -15.60
C THR A 33 1.90 -19.26 -14.26
N LYS A 34 2.95 -18.44 -14.28
CA LYS A 34 3.37 -17.64 -13.12
C LYS A 34 2.32 -16.61 -12.75
N ASP A 35 1.98 -16.55 -11.48
CA ASP A 35 1.12 -15.50 -10.93
C ASP A 35 1.81 -14.13 -10.97
N ARG A 36 0.99 -13.08 -11.10
CA ARG A 36 1.43 -11.67 -11.25
C ARG A 36 0.75 -10.70 -10.28
N VAL A 37 -0.17 -11.17 -9.42
CA VAL A 37 -0.97 -10.30 -8.53
C VAL A 37 -0.90 -10.70 -7.05
N GLY A 38 -0.20 -11.80 -6.74
CA GLY A 38 0.12 -12.20 -5.38
C GLY A 38 -1.09 -12.40 -4.49
N CYS A 39 -1.06 -11.78 -3.32
CA CYS A 39 -2.10 -11.88 -2.30
C CYS A 39 -3.47 -11.35 -2.78
N LEU A 40 -3.58 -10.61 -3.89
CA LEU A 40 -4.89 -10.27 -4.44
C LEU A 40 -5.69 -11.51 -4.88
N ASN A 41 -5.04 -12.66 -5.09
CA ASN A 41 -5.72 -13.93 -5.33
C ASN A 41 -6.60 -14.38 -4.14
N LEU A 42 -6.41 -13.81 -2.95
CA LEU A 42 -7.27 -14.04 -1.77
C LEU A 42 -8.64 -13.36 -1.89
N LEU A 43 -8.79 -12.38 -2.78
CA LEU A 43 -10.07 -11.74 -3.12
C LEU A 43 -10.85 -12.65 -4.08
N THR A 44 -11.31 -13.80 -3.57
CA THR A 44 -12.18 -14.72 -4.29
C THR A 44 -13.58 -14.14 -4.48
N GLU A 45 -14.37 -14.71 -5.38
CA GLU A 45 -15.76 -14.26 -5.62
C GLU A 45 -16.60 -14.25 -4.33
N ASP A 46 -16.42 -15.23 -3.45
CA ASP A 46 -17.13 -15.30 -2.16
C ASP A 46 -16.65 -14.22 -1.18
N VAL A 47 -15.34 -13.97 -1.10
CA VAL A 47 -14.77 -12.89 -0.27
C VAL A 47 -15.30 -11.53 -0.74
N VAL A 48 -15.30 -11.27 -2.06
CA VAL A 48 -15.84 -10.04 -2.65
C VAL A 48 -17.34 -9.92 -2.39
N ARG A 49 -18.11 -11.00 -2.55
CA ARG A 49 -19.55 -11.02 -2.30
C ARG A 49 -19.89 -10.68 -0.84
N GLU A 50 -19.15 -11.21 0.12
CA GLU A 50 -19.34 -10.86 1.53
C GLU A 50 -18.96 -9.40 1.81
N ALA A 51 -17.89 -8.88 1.18
CA ALA A 51 -17.52 -7.48 1.30
C ALA A 51 -18.62 -6.54 0.76
N CYS A 52 -19.28 -6.89 -0.35
CA CYS A 52 -20.37 -6.09 -0.92
C CYS A 52 -21.54 -5.85 0.05
N LYS A 53 -21.75 -6.74 1.03
CA LYS A 53 -22.80 -6.57 2.05
C LYS A 53 -22.52 -5.43 3.04
N LEU A 54 -21.29 -4.91 3.06
CA LEU A 54 -20.88 -3.82 3.95
C LEU A 54 -21.28 -2.44 3.44
N ALA A 55 -21.60 -2.29 2.16
CA ALA A 55 -22.08 -1.05 1.54
C ALA A 55 -23.60 -0.91 1.72
N ARG A 56 -24.02 -0.44 2.90
CA ARG A 56 -25.43 -0.39 3.34
C ARG A 56 -25.92 0.99 3.78
N ASP A 57 -25.02 1.90 4.15
CA ASP A 57 -25.32 3.24 4.64
C ASP A 57 -25.34 4.27 3.49
N GLY A 58 -24.76 3.92 2.33
CA GLY A 58 -24.69 4.80 1.16
C GLY A 58 -23.67 5.93 1.32
N VAL A 59 -22.67 5.73 2.18
CA VAL A 59 -21.61 6.71 2.44
C VAL A 59 -20.32 6.27 1.75
N SER A 60 -19.80 7.09 0.84
CA SER A 60 -18.52 6.88 0.17
C SER A 60 -17.48 7.89 0.65
N ILE A 61 -16.27 7.43 0.94
CA ILE A 61 -15.15 8.25 1.43
C ILE A 61 -13.95 8.03 0.50
N SER A 62 -13.48 9.10 -0.15
CA SER A 62 -12.24 9.09 -0.91
C SER A 62 -11.05 8.95 0.04
N LEU A 63 -10.12 8.06 -0.30
CA LEU A 63 -8.90 7.82 0.49
C LEU A 63 -7.64 8.37 -0.20
N ASN A 64 -7.83 9.26 -1.19
CA ASN A 64 -6.78 9.79 -2.04
C ASN A 64 -6.31 11.14 -1.49
N TRP A 65 -5.10 11.15 -0.92
CA TRP A 65 -4.38 12.36 -0.59
C TRP A 65 -4.08 13.14 -1.88
N PRO A 66 -4.22 14.48 -1.89
CA PRO A 66 -4.12 15.25 -3.12
C PRO A 66 -2.77 15.05 -3.84
N LEU A 67 -2.80 14.93 -5.17
CA LEU A 67 -1.57 15.07 -5.96
C LEU A 67 -1.02 16.50 -5.75
N GLY A 68 0.28 16.63 -5.51
CA GLY A 68 0.90 17.92 -5.15
C GLY A 68 0.71 18.35 -3.69
N ALA A 69 0.27 17.43 -2.81
CA ALA A 69 0.21 17.69 -1.38
C ALA A 69 1.60 17.92 -0.76
N PHE A 70 2.62 17.20 -1.25
CA PHE A 70 4.02 17.59 -1.03
C PHE A 70 4.32 18.88 -1.79
N LYS A 71 4.74 19.93 -1.07
CA LYS A 71 5.20 21.18 -1.71
C LYS A 71 6.57 21.04 -2.35
N ILE A 72 7.43 20.24 -1.74
CA ILE A 72 8.72 19.81 -2.29
C ILE A 72 8.75 18.29 -2.13
N PRO A 73 8.60 17.51 -3.23
CA PRO A 73 8.58 16.06 -3.13
C PRO A 73 9.89 15.49 -2.58
N PRO A 74 9.84 14.51 -1.67
CA PRO A 74 11.03 13.86 -1.13
C PRO A 74 11.68 12.91 -2.15
N PHE A 75 12.84 12.35 -1.79
CA PHE A 75 13.56 11.33 -2.56
C PHE A 75 13.97 11.74 -3.99
N GLY A 76 14.08 13.04 -4.26
CA GLY A 76 14.42 13.56 -5.59
C GLY A 76 13.32 13.36 -6.64
N ARG A 77 12.08 13.08 -6.21
CA ARG A 77 10.93 12.90 -7.10
C ARG A 77 10.51 14.24 -7.73
N ILE A 78 9.98 14.19 -8.95
CA ILE A 78 9.37 15.36 -9.58
C ILE A 78 8.02 15.68 -8.91
N GLY A 79 7.67 16.97 -8.87
CA GLY A 79 6.37 17.43 -8.38
C GLY A 79 5.25 17.28 -9.40
N LEU A 80 4.03 17.64 -8.98
CA LEU A 80 2.90 17.74 -9.89
C LEU A 80 3.07 18.96 -10.80
N ALA A 81 2.97 18.73 -12.10
CA ALA A 81 2.70 19.75 -13.10
C ALA A 81 1.29 19.54 -13.66
N HIS A 82 0.50 20.62 -13.76
CA HIS A 82 -0.85 20.63 -14.30
C HIS A 82 -0.95 21.73 -15.35
N ASN A 83 -1.08 21.34 -16.62
CA ASN A 83 -1.17 22.27 -17.74
C ASN A 83 -2.60 22.21 -18.30
N VAL A 84 -3.30 23.34 -18.29
CA VAL A 84 -4.69 23.41 -18.78
C VAL A 84 -4.72 24.06 -20.17
N HIS A 85 -5.39 23.40 -21.10
CA HIS A 85 -5.60 23.83 -22.48
C HIS A 85 -7.03 24.33 -22.65
N ALA A 86 -7.21 25.60 -22.98
CA ALA A 86 -8.50 26.17 -23.32
C ALA A 86 -8.71 26.18 -24.84
N PHE A 87 -9.89 25.76 -25.30
CA PHE A 87 -10.16 25.61 -26.73
C PHE A 87 -10.76 26.86 -27.38
N LYS A 88 -11.10 27.88 -26.57
CA LYS A 88 -11.83 29.07 -27.03
C LYS A 88 -11.06 29.86 -28.09
N ASP A 89 -9.75 29.97 -27.92
CA ASP A 89 -8.86 30.76 -28.79
C ASP A 89 -8.04 29.86 -29.75
N THR A 90 -8.52 28.63 -29.98
CA THR A 90 -7.94 27.69 -30.95
C THR A 90 -8.85 27.59 -32.18
N PRO A 91 -8.42 26.93 -33.28
CA PRO A 91 -9.28 26.69 -34.44
C PRO A 91 -10.61 25.98 -34.13
N PHE A 92 -10.74 25.30 -32.99
CA PHE A 92 -12.00 24.71 -32.55
C PHE A 92 -13.03 25.77 -32.11
N ASN A 93 -12.60 26.89 -31.49
CA ASN A 93 -13.46 27.98 -30.99
C ASN A 93 -14.65 27.49 -30.15
N VAL A 94 -14.42 26.52 -29.27
CA VAL A 94 -15.43 25.97 -28.36
C VAL A 94 -15.09 26.31 -26.91
N HIS A 95 -16.11 26.42 -26.07
CA HIS A 95 -15.94 26.56 -24.61
C HIS A 95 -15.65 25.17 -24.01
N ALA A 96 -14.45 24.67 -24.26
CA ALA A 96 -13.96 23.40 -23.72
C ALA A 96 -12.57 23.59 -23.11
N PHE A 97 -12.23 22.68 -22.19
CA PHE A 97 -10.93 22.60 -21.53
C PHE A 97 -10.46 21.15 -21.54
N GLU A 98 -9.16 20.96 -21.75
CA GLU A 98 -8.45 19.70 -21.50
C GLU A 98 -7.25 20.03 -20.62
N ASP A 99 -6.62 19.02 -20.04
CA ASP A 99 -5.41 19.19 -19.27
C ASP A 99 -4.41 18.04 -19.45
N GLU A 100 -3.15 18.38 -19.18
CA GLU A 100 -2.05 17.43 -19.06
C GLU A 100 -1.57 17.44 -17.61
N VAL A 101 -1.36 16.25 -17.05
CA VAL A 101 -0.79 16.07 -15.71
C VAL A 101 0.48 15.25 -15.79
N SER A 102 1.54 15.74 -15.15
CA SER A 102 2.81 15.03 -15.00
C SER A 102 3.21 15.00 -13.53
N PHE A 103 3.52 13.81 -13.03
CA PHE A 103 3.87 13.60 -11.63
C PHE A 103 4.65 12.29 -11.47
N ASN A 104 5.39 12.15 -10.39
CA ASN A 104 5.97 10.86 -10.01
C ASN A 104 4.87 9.99 -9.37
N THR A 105 4.69 8.74 -9.81
CA THR A 105 3.60 7.89 -9.34
C THR A 105 3.74 7.43 -7.88
N GLN A 106 4.90 7.66 -7.27
CA GLN A 106 5.16 7.52 -5.84
C GLN A 106 5.07 8.87 -5.09
N GLY A 107 4.44 9.90 -5.68
CA GLY A 107 4.45 11.28 -5.19
C GLY A 107 3.25 11.71 -4.33
N SER A 108 2.29 10.83 -4.05
CA SER A 108 1.16 11.07 -3.15
C SER A 108 0.59 9.72 -2.68
N SER A 109 -0.70 9.61 -2.32
CA SER A 109 -1.33 8.30 -2.13
C SER A 109 -0.99 7.39 -3.30
N GLN A 110 -0.52 6.18 -3.01
CA GLN A 110 -0.07 5.24 -4.02
C GLN A 110 -0.39 3.79 -3.69
N TRP A 111 -0.27 2.95 -4.72
CA TRP A 111 0.03 1.53 -4.64
C TRP A 111 1.43 1.27 -5.20
N ASP A 112 2.14 0.36 -4.56
CA ASP A 112 3.38 -0.22 -5.05
C ASP A 112 3.10 -1.55 -5.75
N SER A 113 3.64 -1.68 -6.97
CA SER A 113 3.66 -2.97 -7.67
C SER A 113 4.62 -3.95 -6.99
N LEU A 114 4.51 -5.23 -7.35
CA LEU A 114 5.41 -6.26 -6.83
C LEU A 114 6.83 -6.19 -7.43
N VAL A 115 7.08 -5.25 -8.35
CA VAL A 115 8.41 -4.90 -8.87
C VAL A 115 8.96 -3.59 -8.30
N HIS A 116 8.21 -2.88 -7.44
CA HIS A 116 8.64 -1.59 -6.89
C HIS A 116 9.89 -1.73 -6.01
N PHE A 117 9.92 -2.77 -5.17
CA PHE A 117 11.04 -3.04 -4.29
C PHE A 117 11.45 -4.52 -4.38
N GLY A 118 12.61 -4.77 -4.99
CA GLY A 118 13.20 -6.10 -5.16
C GLY A 118 13.91 -6.61 -3.89
N HIS A 119 14.14 -7.92 -3.83
CA HIS A 119 15.03 -8.52 -2.84
C HIS A 119 16.48 -8.10 -3.11
N GLN A 120 17.05 -7.32 -2.18
CA GLN A 120 18.30 -6.60 -2.42
C GLN A 120 19.49 -7.51 -2.72
N ALA A 121 19.56 -8.70 -2.10
CA ALA A 121 20.68 -9.62 -2.31
C ALA A 121 20.68 -10.29 -3.69
N THR A 122 19.52 -10.40 -4.34
CA THR A 122 19.38 -11.14 -5.62
C THR A 122 18.98 -10.24 -6.80
N GLY A 123 18.41 -9.06 -6.54
CA GLY A 123 17.80 -8.21 -7.56
C GLY A 123 16.47 -8.75 -8.12
N LEU A 124 15.97 -9.88 -7.61
CA LEU A 124 14.71 -10.47 -8.03
C LEU A 124 13.52 -9.84 -7.30
N ALA A 125 12.41 -9.73 -8.01
CA ALA A 125 11.10 -9.31 -7.54
C ALA A 125 10.16 -10.53 -7.46
N TYR A 126 8.87 -10.30 -7.19
CA TYR A 126 7.89 -11.36 -7.00
C TYR A 126 7.91 -12.44 -8.09
N ASN A 127 7.80 -13.69 -7.64
CA ASN A 127 7.77 -14.90 -8.46
C ASN A 127 9.00 -15.08 -9.38
N GLY A 128 10.15 -14.55 -8.95
CA GLY A 128 11.42 -14.62 -9.67
C GLY A 128 11.50 -13.66 -10.86
N ALA A 129 10.67 -12.63 -10.90
CA ALA A 129 10.75 -11.58 -11.90
C ALA A 129 12.08 -10.82 -11.77
N ALA A 130 12.70 -10.48 -12.90
CA ALA A 130 13.95 -9.72 -12.96
C ALA A 130 13.69 -8.39 -13.70
N PRO A 131 13.12 -7.38 -13.01
CA PRO A 131 12.75 -6.13 -13.66
C PRO A 131 13.99 -5.37 -14.14
N SER A 132 13.85 -4.70 -15.28
CA SER A 132 14.80 -3.70 -15.78
C SER A 132 14.01 -2.51 -16.30
N GLN A 133 14.66 -1.34 -16.37
CA GLN A 133 14.02 -0.15 -16.93
C GLN A 133 13.41 -0.42 -18.32
N GLN A 134 14.16 -1.09 -19.20
CA GLN A 134 13.71 -1.40 -20.55
C GLN A 134 12.50 -2.34 -20.57
N ALA A 135 12.45 -3.32 -19.66
CA ALA A 135 11.34 -4.27 -19.58
C ALA A 135 10.03 -3.62 -19.08
N LEU A 136 10.12 -2.50 -18.35
CA LEU A 136 8.98 -1.82 -17.75
C LEU A 136 8.45 -0.63 -18.58
N LEU A 137 9.08 -0.33 -19.73
CA LEU A 137 8.56 0.70 -20.64
C LEU A 137 7.29 0.22 -21.35
N GLN A 138 6.40 1.16 -21.65
CA GLN A 138 5.07 0.91 -22.23
C GLN A 138 5.08 0.06 -23.51
N HIS A 139 6.13 0.14 -24.33
CA HIS A 139 6.25 -0.55 -25.62
C HIS A 139 7.22 -1.75 -25.58
N SER A 140 7.49 -2.34 -24.40
CA SER A 140 8.38 -3.50 -24.30
C SER A 140 7.67 -4.82 -24.60
N ASP A 141 8.32 -5.71 -25.37
CA ASP A 141 7.82 -7.05 -25.71
C ASP A 141 7.90 -8.03 -24.52
N HIS A 142 8.74 -7.74 -23.52
CA HIS A 142 8.98 -8.58 -22.34
C HIS A 142 8.07 -8.24 -21.14
N ARG A 143 7.18 -7.26 -21.31
CA ARG A 143 6.35 -6.72 -20.26
C ARG A 143 5.36 -7.73 -19.67
N SER A 144 4.81 -8.61 -20.51
CA SER A 144 3.72 -9.52 -20.13
C SER A 144 4.07 -10.48 -18.98
N SER A 145 5.35 -10.63 -18.62
CA SER A 145 5.79 -11.49 -17.52
C SER A 145 6.05 -10.76 -16.19
N MET A 146 6.00 -9.43 -16.14
CA MET A 146 6.33 -8.68 -14.92
C MET A 146 5.09 -8.48 -14.03
N PRO A 147 5.20 -8.61 -12.69
CA PRO A 147 4.06 -8.44 -11.79
C PRO A 147 3.79 -6.95 -11.47
N THR A 148 3.39 -6.21 -12.51
CA THR A 148 3.08 -4.76 -12.49
C THR A 148 1.58 -4.49 -12.34
N LEU A 149 1.21 -3.25 -11.99
CA LEU A 149 -0.15 -2.91 -11.54
C LEU A 149 -1.24 -3.03 -12.62
N GLU A 150 -0.91 -2.99 -13.91
CA GLU A 150 -1.92 -3.17 -14.96
C GLU A 150 -2.64 -4.52 -14.86
N HIS A 151 -1.99 -5.55 -14.32
CA HIS A 151 -2.55 -6.90 -14.24
C HIS A 151 -3.69 -6.99 -13.24
N TRP A 152 -3.87 -5.97 -12.41
CA TRP A 152 -5.06 -5.82 -11.61
C TRP A 152 -6.31 -5.67 -12.49
N HIS A 153 -6.22 -5.03 -13.66
CA HIS A 153 -7.36 -4.83 -14.56
C HIS A 153 -7.88 -6.14 -15.14
N ASP A 154 -7.00 -7.12 -15.39
CA ASP A 154 -7.36 -8.44 -15.90
C ASP A 154 -8.33 -9.19 -14.96
N ARG A 155 -8.31 -8.86 -13.66
CA ARG A 155 -9.16 -9.44 -12.62
C ARG A 155 -10.27 -8.53 -12.10
N GLY A 156 -10.46 -7.35 -12.68
CA GLY A 156 -11.45 -6.36 -12.21
C GLY A 156 -10.98 -5.47 -11.05
N CYS A 157 -9.66 -5.29 -10.92
CA CYS A 157 -8.98 -4.49 -9.91
C CYS A 157 -9.19 -4.98 -8.46
N LEU A 158 -9.03 -4.08 -7.49
CA LEU A 158 -9.19 -4.38 -6.08
C LEU A 158 -10.60 -4.00 -5.66
N VAL A 159 -11.37 -5.02 -5.29
CA VAL A 159 -12.66 -4.90 -4.61
C VAL A 159 -12.61 -5.90 -3.46
N GLY A 160 -12.89 -5.47 -2.24
CA GLY A 160 -12.77 -6.35 -1.09
C GLY A 160 -13.19 -5.70 0.22
N ARG A 161 -13.02 -6.43 1.31
CA ARG A 161 -13.30 -5.92 2.64
C ARG A 161 -12.11 -5.10 3.14
N GLY A 162 -12.28 -3.79 3.23
CA GLY A 162 -11.33 -2.92 3.90
C GLY A 162 -11.54 -2.97 5.42
N VAL A 163 -10.45 -3.01 6.17
CA VAL A 163 -10.48 -2.96 7.64
C VAL A 163 -9.51 -1.90 8.13
N LEU A 164 -10.00 -0.93 8.90
CA LEU A 164 -9.19 0.12 9.50
C LEU A 164 -8.73 -0.28 10.91
N LEU A 165 -7.43 -0.21 11.18
CA LEU A 165 -6.86 -0.12 12.52
C LEU A 165 -6.42 1.33 12.75
N ASP A 166 -7.18 2.08 13.54
CA ASP A 166 -6.98 3.52 13.76
C ASP A 166 -6.05 3.77 14.96
N TYR A 167 -4.74 3.75 14.69
CA TYR A 167 -3.71 4.02 15.71
C TYR A 167 -3.85 5.43 16.28
N ARG A 168 -4.15 6.44 15.45
CA ARG A 168 -4.37 7.84 15.89
C ARG A 168 -5.47 7.93 16.94
N ALA A 169 -6.63 7.32 16.67
CA ALA A 169 -7.76 7.32 17.60
C ALA A 169 -7.45 6.56 18.88
N TRP A 170 -6.87 5.37 18.76
CA TRP A 170 -6.53 4.53 19.90
C TRP A 170 -5.47 5.17 20.80
N ALA A 171 -4.46 5.79 20.22
CA ALA A 171 -3.44 6.51 20.95
C ALA A 171 -4.04 7.68 21.74
N SER A 172 -4.93 8.46 21.13
CA SER A 172 -5.68 9.53 21.81
C SER A 172 -6.52 8.99 22.97
N ALA A 173 -7.31 7.93 22.73
CA ALA A 173 -8.17 7.32 23.74
C ALA A 173 -7.40 6.68 24.91
N THR A 174 -6.17 6.25 24.69
CA THR A 174 -5.31 5.61 25.70
C THR A 174 -4.26 6.56 26.30
N GLY A 175 -4.26 7.84 25.91
CA GLY A 175 -3.30 8.83 26.41
C GLY A 175 -1.86 8.65 25.90
N ARG A 176 -1.66 7.86 24.84
CA ARG A 176 -0.35 7.71 24.18
C ARG A 176 -0.03 8.96 23.37
N LYS A 177 1.16 9.51 23.61
CA LYS A 177 1.73 10.62 22.83
C LYS A 177 2.78 10.06 21.88
N TYR A 178 2.80 10.56 20.67
CA TYR A 178 3.77 10.21 19.63
C TYR A 178 3.87 11.35 18.62
N ASN A 179 4.87 11.26 17.75
CA ASN A 179 5.11 12.20 16.66
C ASN A 179 5.26 11.42 15.35
N CYS A 180 4.50 11.81 14.32
CA CYS A 180 4.54 11.17 13.01
C CYS A 180 5.88 11.34 12.27
N PHE A 181 6.69 12.32 12.67
CA PHE A 181 7.97 12.68 12.05
C PHE A 181 9.19 12.27 12.88
N GLU A 182 8.97 11.36 13.84
CA GLU A 182 10.02 10.65 14.57
C GLU A 182 9.97 9.16 14.24
N SER A 183 10.97 8.39 14.68
CA SER A 183 11.04 6.93 14.50
C SER A 183 10.10 6.18 15.45
N HIS A 184 8.84 6.63 15.52
CA HIS A 184 7.82 6.01 16.34
C HIS A 184 7.38 4.68 15.69
N THR A 185 7.45 3.60 16.45
CA THR A 185 7.11 2.27 15.95
C THR A 185 5.69 1.89 16.36
N ILE A 186 4.87 1.48 15.40
CA ILE A 186 3.60 0.80 15.62
C ILE A 186 3.88 -0.70 15.65
N SER A 187 3.86 -1.30 16.83
CA SER A 187 4.12 -2.73 17.00
C SER A 187 2.92 -3.59 16.62
N ILE A 188 3.15 -4.88 16.35
CA ILE A 188 2.09 -5.89 16.20
C ILE A 188 1.20 -5.92 17.44
N GLN A 189 1.78 -5.75 18.63
CA GLN A 189 1.00 -5.71 19.87
C GLN A 189 0.08 -4.49 19.92
N ASP A 190 0.50 -3.35 19.38
CA ASP A 190 -0.38 -2.18 19.21
C ASP A 190 -1.51 -2.50 18.21
N LEU A 191 -1.20 -3.10 17.05
CA LEU A 191 -2.22 -3.48 16.06
C LEU A 191 -3.26 -4.45 16.64
N VAL A 192 -2.82 -5.46 17.39
CA VAL A 192 -3.69 -6.40 18.11
C VAL A 192 -4.52 -5.68 19.18
N ALA A 193 -3.92 -4.75 19.93
CA ALA A 193 -4.62 -3.97 20.94
C ALA A 193 -5.68 -3.04 20.32
N ILE A 194 -5.40 -2.44 19.17
CA ILE A 194 -6.33 -1.60 18.41
C ILE A 194 -7.51 -2.43 17.93
N ALA A 195 -7.26 -3.57 17.27
CA ALA A 195 -8.33 -4.46 16.81
C ALA A 195 -9.26 -4.87 17.98
N LYS A 196 -8.68 -5.21 19.13
CA LYS A 196 -9.43 -5.52 20.35
C LYS A 196 -10.22 -4.31 20.88
N HIS A 197 -9.61 -3.13 20.92
CA HIS A 197 -10.27 -1.91 21.40
C HIS A 197 -11.46 -1.50 20.51
N GLN A 198 -11.31 -1.65 19.20
CA GLN A 198 -12.36 -1.36 18.21
C GLN A 198 -13.44 -2.45 18.13
N GLY A 199 -13.20 -3.64 18.69
CA GLY A 199 -14.06 -4.81 18.49
C GLY A 199 -13.99 -5.36 17.05
N THR A 200 -12.91 -5.07 16.33
CA THR A 200 -12.73 -5.44 14.92
C THR A 200 -12.15 -6.86 14.82
N ARG A 201 -12.80 -7.72 14.01
CA ARG A 201 -12.29 -9.06 13.69
C ARG A 201 -11.65 -9.09 12.30
N LEU A 202 -10.35 -9.35 12.26
CA LEU A 202 -9.58 -9.59 11.04
C LEU A 202 -9.95 -10.97 10.46
N ARG A 203 -9.98 -11.07 9.12
CA ARG A 203 -10.33 -12.26 8.37
C ARG A 203 -9.44 -12.39 7.12
N THR A 204 -9.29 -13.62 6.65
CA THR A 204 -8.66 -13.91 5.35
C THR A 204 -9.30 -13.07 4.24
N GLY A 205 -8.44 -12.50 3.39
CA GLY A 205 -8.85 -11.66 2.27
C GLY A 205 -9.03 -10.18 2.62
N ASP A 206 -8.92 -9.80 3.90
CA ASP A 206 -9.01 -8.40 4.31
C ASP A 206 -7.93 -7.55 3.64
N ILE A 207 -8.27 -6.28 3.39
CA ILE A 207 -7.32 -5.25 3.00
C ILE A 207 -7.11 -4.38 4.24
N LEU A 208 -5.93 -4.48 4.83
CA LEU A 208 -5.63 -3.83 6.11
C LEU A 208 -5.21 -2.38 5.90
N LEU A 209 -5.91 -1.45 6.53
CA LEU A 209 -5.59 -0.03 6.53
C LEU A 209 -5.12 0.38 7.93
N ILE A 210 -4.00 1.09 8.03
CA ILE A 210 -3.45 1.60 9.29
C ILE A 210 -3.40 3.13 9.22
N ARG A 211 -4.15 3.79 10.12
CA ARG A 211 -4.12 5.25 10.25
C ARG A 211 -3.22 5.68 11.41
N SER A 212 -2.09 6.27 11.07
CA SER A 212 -1.12 6.87 12.00
C SER A 212 -1.35 8.37 12.24
N GLY A 213 -2.03 9.07 11.32
CA GLY A 213 -2.15 10.53 11.29
C GLY A 213 -1.07 11.25 10.47
N TYR A 214 -0.19 10.54 9.75
CA TYR A 214 0.94 11.15 9.05
C TYR A 214 0.52 12.15 7.95
N THR A 215 -0.38 11.77 7.03
CA THR A 215 -0.88 12.68 5.99
C THR A 215 -1.66 13.86 6.58
N GLU A 216 -2.40 13.64 7.67
CA GLU A 216 -3.13 14.67 8.40
C GLU A 216 -2.18 15.73 8.98
N ASP A 217 -1.17 15.31 9.75
CA ASP A 217 -0.22 16.21 10.39
C ASP A 217 0.65 16.94 9.34
N LEU A 218 1.05 16.25 8.27
CA LEU A 218 1.85 16.86 7.20
C LEU A 218 1.07 17.87 6.36
N SER A 219 -0.25 17.67 6.21
CA SER A 219 -1.13 18.61 5.50
C SER A 219 -1.42 19.87 6.31
N ALA A 220 -1.22 19.83 7.64
CA ALA A 220 -1.50 20.93 8.54
C ALA A 220 -0.39 22.01 8.56
N VAL A 221 0.76 21.74 7.94
CA VAL A 221 1.92 22.64 7.93
C VAL A 221 2.22 23.20 6.53
N ASN A 222 2.95 24.31 6.48
CA ASN A 222 3.34 24.94 5.20
C ASN A 222 4.52 24.19 4.53
N GLY A 223 4.86 24.56 3.29
CA GLY A 223 5.88 23.87 2.51
C GLY A 223 7.30 23.90 3.10
N GLU A 224 7.69 24.98 3.77
CA GLU A 224 9.00 25.07 4.44
C GLU A 224 9.08 24.10 5.61
N GLU A 225 8.01 24.02 6.40
CA GLU A 225 7.93 23.11 7.55
C GLU A 225 7.82 21.65 7.08
N GLN A 226 7.02 21.36 6.04
CA GLN A 226 7.01 20.03 5.41
C GLN A 226 8.43 19.59 5.04
N GLN A 227 9.20 20.48 4.39
CA GLN A 227 10.57 20.16 3.99
C GLN A 227 11.44 19.83 5.21
N LYS A 228 11.38 20.63 6.28
CA LYS A 228 12.14 20.35 7.52
C LYS A 228 11.80 18.97 8.07
N LEU A 229 10.51 18.66 8.21
CA LEU A 229 10.04 17.37 8.75
C LEU A 229 10.50 16.19 7.87
N LEU A 230 10.36 16.31 6.55
CA LEU A 230 10.75 15.26 5.60
C LEU A 230 12.27 15.03 5.53
N THR A 231 13.08 16.09 5.67
CA THR A 231 14.56 15.96 5.62
C THR A 231 15.17 15.28 6.83
N THR A 232 14.41 15.04 7.90
CA THR A 232 14.89 14.27 9.05
C THR A 232 15.18 12.81 8.70
N GLY A 233 14.57 12.27 7.63
CA GLY A 233 14.62 10.86 7.29
C GLY A 233 13.90 9.95 8.28
N ARG A 234 13.11 10.51 9.19
CA ARG A 234 12.37 9.79 10.23
C ARG A 234 10.87 9.89 9.97
N ALA A 235 10.19 8.77 10.17
CA ALA A 235 8.74 8.70 10.06
C ALA A 235 8.20 7.55 10.89
N ILE A 236 7.01 7.75 11.44
CA ILE A 236 6.22 6.69 12.05
C ILE A 236 5.94 5.58 11.03
N GLY A 237 5.91 4.34 11.51
CA GLY A 237 5.46 3.22 10.70
C GLY A 237 5.31 1.94 11.49
N VAL A 238 4.84 0.88 10.81
CA VAL A 238 4.78 -0.48 11.38
C VAL A 238 6.20 -0.98 11.66
N GLU A 239 6.36 -1.80 12.70
CA GLU A 239 7.65 -2.40 13.00
C GLU A 239 8.22 -3.20 11.81
N GLY A 240 9.43 -2.85 11.38
CA GLY A 240 10.12 -3.46 10.23
C GLY A 240 10.81 -4.78 10.59
N THR A 241 10.04 -5.83 10.89
CA THR A 241 10.58 -7.12 11.37
C THR A 241 10.02 -8.32 10.61
N VAL A 242 10.74 -9.45 10.68
CA VAL A 242 10.25 -10.73 10.13
C VAL A 242 9.00 -11.19 10.90
N GLU A 243 8.91 -10.88 12.18
CA GLU A 243 7.73 -11.13 13.01
C GLU A 243 6.50 -10.38 12.50
N ALA A 244 6.66 -9.11 12.07
CA ALA A 244 5.58 -8.35 11.45
C ALA A 244 5.19 -8.92 10.09
N ALA A 245 6.17 -9.33 9.29
CA ALA A 245 5.90 -10.04 8.03
C ALA A 245 5.11 -11.34 8.26
N ARG A 246 5.53 -12.15 9.23
CA ARG A 246 4.84 -13.36 9.69
C ARG A 246 3.40 -13.06 10.10
N TRP A 247 3.19 -12.04 10.93
CA TRP A 247 1.86 -11.71 11.41
C TRP A 247 0.92 -11.31 10.28
N MET A 248 1.39 -10.46 9.34
CA MET A 248 0.59 -10.06 8.18
C MET A 248 0.24 -11.25 7.28
N TRP A 249 1.21 -12.14 7.04
CA TRP A 249 0.99 -13.35 6.24
C TRP A 249 -0.03 -14.30 6.88
N ASN A 250 0.08 -14.55 8.19
CA ASN A 250 -0.80 -15.49 8.89
C ASN A 250 -2.24 -14.98 9.05
N HIS A 251 -2.49 -13.67 8.92
CA HIS A 251 -3.85 -13.15 8.78
C HIS A 251 -4.40 -13.25 7.35
N HIS A 252 -3.55 -13.59 6.38
CA HIS A 252 -3.88 -13.71 4.97
C HIS A 252 -4.55 -12.44 4.41
N PHE A 253 -3.90 -11.29 4.61
CA PHE A 253 -4.34 -10.04 3.99
C PHE A 253 -4.12 -10.05 2.49
N SER A 254 -5.04 -9.48 1.72
CA SER A 254 -4.91 -9.34 0.26
C SER A 254 -3.97 -8.21 -0.13
N ALA A 255 -3.95 -7.14 0.67
CA ALA A 255 -3.10 -5.96 0.51
C ALA A 255 -3.05 -5.19 1.85
N VAL A 256 -2.04 -4.33 2.00
CA VAL A 256 -1.92 -3.44 3.14
C VAL A 256 -1.78 -1.99 2.68
N ALA A 257 -2.35 -1.06 3.41
CA ALA A 257 -2.19 0.36 3.13
C ALA A 257 -2.12 1.18 4.42
N GLY A 258 -1.56 2.38 4.34
CA GLY A 258 -1.55 3.33 5.44
C GLY A 258 -1.34 4.76 4.97
N ASP A 259 -1.44 5.68 5.92
CA ASP A 259 -1.15 7.10 5.68
C ASP A 259 0.34 7.44 5.84
N MET A 260 1.18 6.46 6.18
CA MET A 260 2.62 6.62 6.40
C MET A 260 3.38 6.69 5.06
N ILE A 261 4.55 7.33 5.06
CA ILE A 261 5.38 7.55 3.85
C ILE A 261 6.12 6.30 3.36
N ALA A 262 6.28 5.27 4.19
CA ALA A 262 7.00 4.05 3.87
C ALA A 262 6.29 2.79 4.38
N PHE A 263 5.05 2.91 4.87
CA PHE A 263 4.31 1.88 5.64
C PHE A 263 5.01 1.38 6.93
N GLU A 264 6.25 0.88 6.84
CA GLU A 264 7.16 0.56 7.94
C GLU A 264 7.90 1.80 8.47
N VAL A 265 8.37 1.70 9.72
CA VAL A 265 9.04 2.82 10.42
C VAL A 265 10.36 3.19 9.75
N LEU A 266 10.66 4.50 9.71
CA LEU A 266 11.94 5.02 9.21
C LEU A 266 12.80 5.67 10.31
N PRO A 267 14.13 5.47 10.28
CA PRO A 267 14.85 4.51 9.42
C PRO A 267 14.59 3.06 9.86
N PRO A 268 14.77 2.06 8.97
CA PRO A 268 14.72 0.66 9.37
C PRO A 268 15.85 0.33 10.35
N LEU A 269 15.67 -0.71 11.16
CA LEU A 269 16.69 -1.19 12.10
C LEU A 269 17.26 -2.53 11.62
N VAL A 270 18.59 -2.64 11.58
CA VAL A 270 19.28 -3.86 11.19
C VAL A 270 19.49 -4.73 12.43
N ALA A 271 18.58 -5.68 12.65
CA ALA A 271 18.56 -6.52 13.85
C ALA A 271 19.86 -7.30 14.08
N SER A 272 20.47 -7.83 13.01
CA SER A 272 21.75 -8.56 13.06
C SER A 272 22.95 -7.69 13.46
N GLU A 273 22.80 -6.37 13.45
CA GLU A 273 23.85 -5.40 13.78
C GLU A 273 23.48 -4.58 15.02
N ASN A 274 22.94 -5.25 16.04
CA ASN A 274 22.50 -4.63 17.31
C ASN A 274 21.51 -3.47 17.09
N ASN A 275 20.55 -3.63 16.17
CA ASN A 275 19.54 -2.63 15.83
C ASN A 275 20.13 -1.29 15.36
N ARG A 276 21.22 -1.32 14.57
CA ARG A 276 21.74 -0.12 13.91
C ARG A 276 20.69 0.48 12.97
N GLU A 277 20.59 1.81 12.92
CA GLU A 277 19.83 2.51 11.88
C GLU A 277 20.37 2.16 10.49
N GLY A 278 19.49 1.60 9.66
CA GLY A 278 19.74 1.20 8.27
C GLY A 278 19.37 2.27 7.26
N GLY A 279 19.67 1.99 5.99
CA GLY A 279 19.22 2.79 4.86
C GLY A 279 18.04 2.13 4.13
N THR A 280 17.63 2.70 3.00
CA THR A 280 16.52 2.18 2.18
C THR A 280 16.67 0.71 1.79
N ARG A 281 17.89 0.20 1.57
CA ARG A 281 18.13 -1.22 1.25
C ARG A 281 17.82 -2.17 2.41
N ASP A 282 17.75 -1.65 3.63
CA ASP A 282 17.56 -2.42 4.85
C ASP A 282 16.08 -2.51 5.25
N LEU A 283 15.16 -1.95 4.44
CA LEU A 283 13.71 -2.09 4.65
C LEU A 283 13.32 -3.56 4.62
N VAL A 284 12.61 -3.99 5.67
CA VAL A 284 12.29 -5.40 5.88
C VAL A 284 10.93 -5.71 5.27
N LEU A 285 9.90 -4.93 5.61
CA LEU A 285 8.55 -5.20 5.14
C LEU A 285 8.41 -5.00 3.63
N HIS A 286 9.08 -4.02 3.04
CA HIS A 286 9.07 -3.87 1.58
C HIS A 286 9.57 -5.12 0.84
N GLN A 287 10.67 -5.73 1.31
CA GLN A 287 11.20 -6.95 0.70
C GLN A 287 10.26 -8.13 0.93
N TYR A 288 9.75 -8.31 2.15
CA TYR A 288 8.84 -9.40 2.45
C TYR A 288 7.51 -9.28 1.72
N PHE A 289 6.87 -8.12 1.78
CA PHE A 289 5.56 -7.91 1.20
C PHE A 289 5.63 -7.96 -0.33
N LEU A 290 6.43 -7.10 -0.94
CA LEU A 290 6.41 -6.96 -2.40
C LEU A 290 7.13 -8.13 -3.08
N SER A 291 8.36 -8.43 -2.67
CA SER A 291 9.18 -9.44 -3.35
C SER A 291 8.85 -10.86 -2.93
N PHE A 292 8.64 -11.16 -1.64
CA PHE A 292 8.50 -12.54 -1.18
C PHE A 292 7.06 -13.04 -1.16
N MET A 293 6.12 -12.23 -0.68
CA MET A 293 4.73 -12.63 -0.43
C MET A 293 3.77 -12.26 -1.56
N GLY A 294 4.13 -11.28 -2.40
CA GLY A 294 3.19 -10.71 -3.36
C GLY A 294 2.09 -9.88 -2.70
N LEU A 295 2.37 -9.31 -1.52
CA LEU A 295 1.49 -8.43 -0.77
C LEU A 295 1.76 -6.98 -1.16
N HIS A 296 0.79 -6.33 -1.80
CA HIS A 296 0.93 -4.95 -2.23
C HIS A 296 0.88 -3.95 -1.06
N ILE A 297 1.65 -2.87 -1.19
CA ILE A 297 1.75 -1.78 -0.19
C ILE A 297 1.09 -0.52 -0.74
N GLY A 298 0.20 0.08 0.05
CA GLY A 298 -0.36 1.39 -0.18
C GLY A 298 0.18 2.42 0.80
N GLU A 299 0.71 3.53 0.29
CA GLU A 299 1.36 4.55 1.10
C GLU A 299 0.70 5.90 0.94
N LEU A 300 0.79 6.74 1.97
CA LEU A 300 0.27 8.11 1.98
C LEU A 300 -1.24 8.21 1.68
N TRP A 301 -2.04 7.23 2.07
CA TRP A 301 -3.50 7.31 1.95
C TRP A 301 -4.06 8.41 2.86
N ASP A 302 -5.12 9.09 2.44
CA ASP A 302 -5.84 10.04 3.30
C ASP A 302 -6.91 9.29 4.10
N LEU A 303 -6.62 9.01 5.37
CA LEU A 303 -7.46 8.19 6.23
C LEU A 303 -8.23 8.99 7.28
N LYS A 304 -8.10 10.34 7.29
CA LYS A 304 -8.70 11.17 8.35
C LYS A 304 -10.22 11.05 8.38
N ALA A 305 -10.86 11.30 7.23
CA ALA A 305 -12.32 11.24 7.12
C ALA A 305 -12.86 9.83 7.36
N LEU A 306 -12.11 8.79 6.94
CA LEU A 306 -12.45 7.40 7.19
C LEU A 306 -12.43 7.10 8.70
N GLY A 307 -11.35 7.46 9.40
CA GLY A 307 -11.22 7.25 10.85
C GLY A 307 -12.31 7.98 11.64
N GLU A 308 -12.60 9.24 11.29
CA GLU A 308 -13.71 10.01 11.89
C GLU A 308 -15.08 9.34 11.67
N HIS A 309 -15.32 8.83 10.47
CA HIS A 309 -16.56 8.12 10.17
C HIS A 309 -16.65 6.80 10.96
N CYS A 310 -15.59 5.99 10.94
CA CYS A 310 -15.52 4.72 11.68
C CYS A 310 -15.82 4.90 13.17
N GLN A 311 -15.21 5.93 13.80
CA GLN A 311 -15.49 6.27 15.20
C GLN A 311 -16.94 6.67 15.42
N LYS A 312 -17.50 7.50 14.52
CA LYS A 312 -18.89 7.96 14.61
C LYS A 312 -19.89 6.80 14.55
N VAL A 313 -19.66 5.82 13.68
CA VAL A 313 -20.60 4.69 13.47
C VAL A 313 -20.24 3.44 14.26
N GLY A 314 -19.10 3.43 14.96
CA GLY A 314 -18.60 2.27 15.70
C GLY A 314 -18.28 1.05 14.81
N ARG A 315 -17.94 1.27 13.53
CA ARG A 315 -17.68 0.22 12.54
C ARG A 315 -16.41 0.54 11.77
N TYR A 316 -15.47 -0.40 11.77
CA TYR A 316 -14.14 -0.24 11.17
C TYR A 316 -13.92 -1.19 9.97
N GLU A 317 -15.01 -1.72 9.43
CA GLU A 317 -15.03 -2.60 8.27
C GLU A 317 -16.02 -2.04 7.23
N PHE A 318 -15.59 -2.03 5.98
CA PHE A 318 -16.27 -1.39 4.85
C PHE A 318 -15.95 -2.11 3.55
N LEU A 319 -16.75 -1.88 2.52
CA LEU A 319 -16.36 -2.25 1.16
C LEU A 319 -15.28 -1.28 0.70
N LEU A 320 -14.18 -1.78 0.17
CA LEU A 320 -13.10 -0.99 -0.39
C LEU A 320 -12.94 -1.31 -1.87
N THR A 321 -12.89 -0.26 -2.68
CA THR A 321 -12.56 -0.36 -4.11
C THR A 321 -11.32 0.46 -4.41
N SER A 322 -10.45 -0.03 -5.29
CA SER A 322 -9.29 0.70 -5.76
C SER A 322 -8.89 0.26 -7.17
N THR A 323 -8.67 1.25 -8.03
CA THR A 323 -8.47 1.06 -9.48
C THR A 323 -7.26 1.86 -9.93
N PRO A 324 -6.03 1.30 -9.87
CA PRO A 324 -4.83 2.00 -10.32
C PRO A 324 -4.90 2.33 -11.81
N LEU A 325 -4.07 3.27 -12.25
CA LEU A 325 -3.94 3.62 -13.67
C LEU A 325 -3.65 2.37 -14.50
N ASN A 326 -4.33 2.24 -15.63
CA ASN A 326 -4.10 1.12 -16.55
C ASN A 326 -2.93 1.45 -17.49
N VAL A 327 -1.74 1.60 -16.91
CA VAL A 327 -0.52 1.87 -17.67
C VAL A 327 0.29 0.58 -17.79
N PRO A 328 0.58 0.11 -19.01
CA PRO A 328 1.96 0.09 -19.44
C PRO A 328 3.15 -0.54 -18.69
N GLY A 329 3.07 -1.41 -17.67
CA GLY A 329 4.27 -1.88 -16.94
C GLY A 329 4.48 -1.04 -15.68
N LEU A 330 3.37 -0.64 -15.08
CA LEU A 330 3.31 0.41 -14.08
C LEU A 330 3.85 -0.09 -12.74
N VAL A 331 4.92 0.56 -12.29
CA VAL A 331 5.63 0.24 -11.04
C VAL A 331 4.90 0.76 -9.80
N GLY A 332 4.16 1.85 -9.94
CA GLY A 332 3.29 2.37 -8.89
C GLY A 332 2.26 3.31 -9.48
N SER A 333 1.17 3.55 -8.74
CA SER A 333 0.01 4.29 -9.22
C SER A 333 -0.67 5.03 -8.08
N PRO A 334 -1.29 6.21 -8.32
CA PRO A 334 -2.37 6.67 -7.46
C PRO A 334 -3.41 5.55 -7.27
N PRO A 335 -3.96 5.37 -6.06
CA PRO A 335 -4.76 4.19 -5.79
C PRO A 335 -6.19 4.32 -6.34
N ASN A 336 -6.69 5.54 -6.51
CA ASN A 336 -8.11 5.79 -6.83
C ASN A 336 -9.02 4.99 -5.89
N ALA A 337 -8.78 5.15 -4.58
CA ALA A 337 -9.37 4.32 -3.54
C ALA A 337 -10.60 4.99 -2.90
N VAL A 338 -11.64 4.20 -2.69
CA VAL A 338 -12.90 4.63 -2.07
C VAL A 338 -13.38 3.57 -1.07
N ALA A 339 -13.61 3.99 0.18
CA ALA A 339 -14.31 3.20 1.18
C ALA A 339 -15.82 3.47 1.10
N ILE A 340 -16.63 2.42 1.18
CA ILE A 340 -18.09 2.48 1.04
C ILE A 340 -18.74 1.75 2.22
N PHE A 341 -19.61 2.46 2.92
CA PHE A 341 -20.37 2.00 4.08
C PHE A 341 -21.84 1.79 3.78
#